data_AF-A0A0Q7TQB9-F1
#
_entry.id   AF-A0A0Q7TQB9-F1
#
_cell.length_a   1.000
_cell.length_b   1.000
_cell.length_c   1.000
_cell.angle_alpha   90.00
_cell.angle_beta   90.00
_cell.angle_gamma   90.00
#
_symmetry.space_group_name_H-M   'P 1'
#
loop_
_entity.id
_entity.type
_entity.pdbx_description
1 polymer ?
#
loop_
_entity_poly.entity_id
_entity_poly.type
_entity_poly.pdbx_seq_one_letter_code
_entity_poly.pdbx_strand_id
1 'polypeptide(L)'
;MDNSDLQIMSLCKTRKFLFEVNDLRASVCQSCAREYDVGVDNGGQMSLSKRILFGNDPANDEARRQIQEGIARAIETYKFGVATRRRSKTGSGTHWDSLWPSCVQSAVDQLAIKTIGVNSRIYAKTEAEAEAIKARAEALYKARLAERLELLAKRHSRR
;
A
#
# COMPACT_ATOMS: atom_id res chain seq x y z
N MET A 1 -44.88 30.45 -4.96
CA MET A 1 -43.93 30.98 -3.97
C MET A 1 -42.66 30.18 -4.11
N ASP A 2 -41.79 30.72 -4.95
CA ASP A 2 -40.46 30.25 -5.26
C ASP A 2 -39.53 30.40 -4.05
N ASN A 3 -38.60 29.45 -3.92
CA ASN A 3 -37.25 29.73 -3.44
C ASN A 3 -36.32 28.63 -3.95
N SER A 4 -36.07 28.71 -5.24
CA SER A 4 -34.80 28.35 -5.86
C SER A 4 -33.67 29.18 -5.23
N ASP A 5 -32.46 28.62 -5.23
CA ASP A 5 -31.17 29.31 -5.11
C ASP A 5 -30.65 29.64 -3.69
N LEU A 6 -29.77 28.75 -3.20
CA LEU A 6 -28.36 29.04 -2.85
C LEU A 6 -27.71 27.73 -2.34
N GLN A 7 -27.25 26.83 -3.21
CA GLN A 7 -25.90 26.77 -3.80
C GLN A 7 -24.72 26.70 -2.81
N ILE A 8 -23.88 25.67 -3.05
CA ILE A 8 -22.40 25.64 -2.97
C ILE A 8 -21.75 25.06 -1.69
N MET A 9 -21.21 23.86 -1.89
CA MET A 9 -20.03 23.23 -1.27
C MET A 9 -20.10 22.72 0.17
N SER A 10 -20.30 21.40 0.27
CA SER A 10 -19.63 20.58 1.29
C SER A 10 -18.77 19.53 0.61
N LEU A 11 -17.66 20.00 0.04
CA LEU A 11 -16.52 19.21 -0.39
C LEU A 11 -15.95 18.40 0.79
N CYS A 12 -15.71 17.12 0.53
CA CYS A 12 -14.58 16.33 1.04
C CYS A 12 -13.91 16.84 2.31
N LYS A 13 -14.44 16.49 3.50
CA LYS A 13 -13.67 16.57 4.75
C LYS A 13 -13.87 15.35 5.63
N THR A 14 -12.72 14.73 5.91
CA THR A 14 -12.38 13.94 7.10
C THR A 14 -13.01 12.55 7.30
N ARG A 15 -12.29 11.54 6.81
CA ARG A 15 -11.76 10.51 7.73
C ARG A 15 -10.39 9.98 7.27
N LYS A 16 -9.41 10.88 7.31
CA LYS A 16 -7.99 10.55 7.42
C LYS A 16 -7.77 10.05 8.86
N PHE A 17 -7.82 8.73 9.07
CA PHE A 17 -7.12 8.13 10.21
C PHE A 17 -5.91 7.40 9.63
N LEU A 18 -4.85 8.20 9.53
CA LEU A 18 -3.51 7.84 9.16
C LEU A 18 -2.94 6.84 10.18
N PHE A 19 -2.86 5.58 9.79
CA PHE A 19 -1.71 4.74 10.10
C PHE A 19 -1.01 4.45 8.76
N GLU A 20 -0.47 5.53 8.18
CA GLU A 20 0.43 5.49 7.03
C GLU A 20 1.80 4.99 7.52
N VAL A 21 2.07 3.71 7.29
CA VAL A 21 3.43 3.24 7.01
C VAL A 21 3.37 2.53 5.66
N ASN A 22 3.09 3.28 4.58
CA ASN A 22 3.60 3.01 3.22
C ASN A 22 3.05 3.89 2.07
N ASP A 23 2.24 4.92 2.29
CA ASP A 23 1.61 5.66 1.17
C ASP A 23 2.23 7.02 0.83
N LEU A 24 3.57 7.08 0.76
CA LEU A 24 4.33 8.22 0.22
C LEU A 24 4.59 8.10 -1.28
N ARG A 25 3.61 7.59 -2.05
CA ARG A 25 3.67 7.56 -3.53
C ARG A 25 2.41 8.12 -4.21
N ALA A 26 1.67 8.99 -3.53
CA ALA A 26 0.69 9.85 -4.17
C ALA A 26 1.38 11.01 -4.90
N SER A 27 1.26 11.01 -6.24
CA SER A 27 1.46 12.11 -7.20
C SER A 27 2.37 13.27 -6.75
N VAL A 28 3.67 13.06 -6.79
CA VAL A 28 4.60 14.20 -6.88
C VAL A 28 4.50 14.75 -8.30
N CYS A 29 3.98 15.98 -8.40
CA CYS A 29 4.02 16.80 -9.59
C CYS A 29 5.45 16.81 -10.15
N GLN A 30 5.65 16.33 -11.39
CA GLN A 30 6.97 16.22 -12.02
C GLN A 30 7.71 17.57 -12.12
N SER A 31 7.02 18.71 -11.98
CA SER A 31 7.64 20.04 -11.98
C SER A 31 8.13 20.51 -10.60
N CYS A 32 7.76 19.85 -9.50
CA CYS A 32 8.24 20.19 -8.14
C CYS A 32 9.38 19.28 -7.65
N ALA A 33 9.76 18.25 -8.41
CA ALA A 33 10.77 17.27 -8.01
C ALA A 33 12.24 17.77 -8.15
N ARG A 34 12.46 19.07 -8.40
CA ARG A 34 13.80 19.64 -8.60
C ARG A 34 14.45 20.24 -7.34
N GLU A 35 13.73 20.33 -6.22
CA GLU A 35 14.24 20.93 -4.97
C GLU A 35 14.13 20.04 -3.73
N TYR A 36 13.78 18.76 -3.88
CA TYR A 36 14.12 17.78 -2.86
C TYR A 36 15.45 17.15 -3.22
N ASP A 37 16.50 17.94 -3.03
CA ASP A 37 17.84 17.44 -2.81
C ASP A 37 17.76 16.57 -1.55
N VAL A 38 17.50 15.29 -1.75
CA VAL A 38 17.59 14.28 -0.70
C VAL A 38 19.08 14.17 -0.43
N GLY A 39 19.59 15.11 0.36
CA GLY A 39 20.95 15.16 0.83
C GLY A 39 21.33 13.76 1.29
N VAL A 40 22.13 13.10 0.48
CA VAL A 40 22.83 11.89 0.88
C VAL A 40 23.89 12.39 1.83
N ASP A 41 23.51 12.49 3.11
CA ASP A 41 24.43 12.84 4.17
C ASP A 41 25.58 11.82 4.14
N ASN A 42 26.75 12.25 3.67
CA ASN A 42 28.00 11.51 3.63
C ASN A 42 28.57 11.21 5.04
N GLY A 43 27.70 11.06 6.04
CA GLY A 43 28.05 10.94 7.45
C GLY A 43 27.14 10.00 8.21
N GLY A 44 26.74 8.86 7.63
CA GLY A 44 26.18 7.72 8.38
C GLY A 44 24.99 8.00 9.32
N GLN A 45 24.34 9.16 9.23
CA GLN A 45 23.25 9.52 10.12
C GLN A 45 21.98 8.81 9.64
N MET A 46 21.47 7.92 10.49
CA MET A 46 20.17 7.30 10.26
C MET A 46 19.08 8.36 10.13
N SER A 47 18.10 8.12 9.25
CA SER A 47 16.90 8.95 9.19
C SER A 47 16.22 9.04 10.55
N LEU A 48 15.54 10.15 10.84
CA LEU A 48 14.91 10.40 12.13
C LEU A 48 13.99 9.24 12.57
N SER A 49 13.19 8.70 11.65
CA SER A 49 12.32 7.54 11.91
C SER A 49 13.11 6.29 12.33
N LYS A 50 14.25 6.01 11.69
CA LYS A 50 15.12 4.89 12.08
C LYS A 50 15.82 5.16 13.41
N ARG A 51 16.21 6.40 13.71
CA ARG A 51 16.75 6.78 15.02
C ARG A 51 15.74 6.52 16.13
N ILE A 52 14.48 6.90 15.92
CA ILE A 52 13.41 6.65 16.90
C ILE A 52 13.15 5.15 17.08
N LEU A 53 13.10 4.39 15.99
CA LEU A 53 12.78 2.96 16.02
C LEU A 53 13.93 2.07 16.52
N PHE A 54 15.18 2.41 16.19
CA PHE A 54 16.35 1.54 16.39
C PHE A 54 17.50 2.17 17.19
N GLY A 55 17.47 3.48 17.48
CA GLY A 55 18.51 4.14 18.27
C GLY A 55 18.46 3.76 19.76
N ASN A 56 19.39 4.26 20.57
CA ASN A 56 19.38 4.06 22.04
C ASN A 56 19.32 5.39 22.80
N ASP A 57 18.76 6.43 22.18
CA ASP A 57 18.63 7.75 22.78
C ASP A 57 17.39 7.81 23.70
N PRO A 58 17.57 8.01 25.03
CA PRO A 58 16.47 8.05 25.99
C PRO A 58 15.41 9.10 25.69
N ALA A 59 15.76 10.18 24.96
CA ALA A 59 14.80 11.20 24.57
C ALA A 59 13.66 10.64 23.67
N ASN A 60 13.89 9.49 23.02
CA ASN A 60 12.93 8.86 22.12
C ASN A 60 12.20 7.66 22.75
N ASP A 61 12.45 7.33 24.02
CA ASP A 61 11.89 6.12 24.65
C ASP A 61 10.36 6.17 24.73
N GLU A 62 9.78 7.33 25.04
CA GLU A 62 8.33 7.51 25.08
C GLU A 62 7.70 7.27 23.70
N ALA A 63 8.27 7.88 22.66
CA ALA A 63 7.79 7.72 21.29
C ALA A 63 7.88 6.26 20.84
N ARG A 64 8.98 5.57 21.18
CA ARG A 64 9.15 4.15 20.88
C ARG A 64 8.10 3.29 21.57
N ARG A 65 7.85 3.54 22.87
CA ARG A 65 6.83 2.83 23.64
C ARG A 65 5.45 2.99 22.99
N GLN A 66 5.04 4.22 22.65
CA GLN A 66 3.76 4.48 22.00
C GLN A 66 3.63 3.79 20.65
N ILE A 67 4.69 3.79 19.83
CA ILE A 67 4.71 3.09 18.54
C ILE A 67 4.55 1.58 18.76
N GLN A 68 5.29 0.99 19.71
CA GLN A 68 5.21 -0.44 20.02
C GLN A 68 3.81 -0.84 20.51
N GLU A 69 3.21 -0.06 21.41
CA GLU A 69 1.84 -0.27 21.87
C GLU A 69 0.80 -0.12 20.73
N GLY A 70 1.02 0.83 19.82
CA GLY A 70 0.20 0.98 18.62
C GLY A 70 0.28 -0.24 17.71
N ILE A 71 1.50 -0.73 17.46
CA ILE A 71 1.76 -1.93 16.65
C ILE A 71 1.15 -3.16 17.31
N ALA A 72 1.32 -3.35 18.62
CA ALA A 72 0.76 -4.48 19.35
C ALA A 72 -0.77 -4.52 19.24
N ARG A 73 -1.44 -3.39 19.46
CA ARG A 73 -2.90 -3.26 19.29
C ARG A 73 -3.35 -3.54 17.86
N ALA A 74 -2.57 -3.10 16.87
CA ALA A 74 -2.86 -3.37 15.46
C ALA A 74 -2.71 -4.86 15.13
N ILE A 75 -1.62 -5.51 15.58
CA ILE A 75 -1.40 -6.95 15.36
C ILE A 75 -2.50 -7.80 16.00
N GLU A 76 -2.96 -7.41 17.20
CA GLU A 76 -4.06 -8.11 17.87
C GLU A 76 -5.38 -7.96 17.10
N THR A 77 -5.62 -6.80 16.49
CA THR A 77 -6.84 -6.52 15.73
C THR A 77 -6.84 -7.18 14.35
N TYR A 78 -5.70 -7.24 13.68
CA TYR A 78 -5.55 -7.71 12.29
C TYR A 78 -4.71 -8.98 12.24
N LYS A 79 -5.35 -10.14 12.46
CA LYS A 79 -4.67 -11.42 12.60
C LYS A 79 -4.44 -12.15 11.27
N PHE A 80 -5.30 -11.94 10.27
CA PHE A 80 -5.33 -12.78 9.06
C PHE A 80 -4.57 -12.13 7.91
N GLY A 81 -3.43 -12.71 7.54
CA GLY A 81 -2.50 -12.12 6.56
C GLY A 81 -2.62 -12.71 5.15
N VAL A 82 -2.71 -11.85 4.14
CA VAL A 82 -2.61 -12.16 2.71
C VAL A 82 -1.23 -11.73 2.20
N ALA A 83 -0.51 -12.65 1.56
CA ALA A 83 0.83 -12.35 1.03
C ALA A 83 0.76 -11.46 -0.23
N THR A 84 1.48 -10.35 -0.25
CA THR A 84 1.60 -9.48 -1.44
C THR A 84 2.75 -9.89 -2.34
N ARG A 85 3.61 -10.83 -1.92
CA ARG A 85 4.64 -11.43 -2.76
C ARG A 85 4.21 -12.84 -3.18
N ARG A 86 4.27 -13.09 -4.49
CA ARG A 86 3.97 -14.38 -5.10
C ARG A 86 4.98 -14.67 -6.20
N ARG A 87 5.43 -15.92 -6.33
CA ARG A 87 6.29 -16.33 -7.45
C ARG A 87 5.50 -16.31 -8.75
N SER A 88 6.13 -15.82 -9.82
CA SER A 88 5.54 -15.83 -11.16
C SER A 88 5.24 -17.26 -11.61
N LYS A 89 4.08 -17.47 -12.24
CA LYS A 89 3.72 -18.76 -12.87
C LYS A 89 4.03 -18.82 -14.37
N THR A 90 4.37 -17.68 -14.99
CA THR A 90 4.37 -17.51 -16.45
C THR A 90 5.73 -17.65 -17.12
N GLY A 91 6.81 -17.99 -16.41
CA GLY A 91 8.11 -18.14 -17.07
C GLY A 91 9.22 -18.68 -16.18
N SER A 92 10.15 -19.36 -16.82
CA SER A 92 11.32 -20.08 -16.31
C SER A 92 12.30 -19.21 -15.51
N GLY A 93 11.96 -18.83 -14.28
CA GLY A 93 12.89 -18.12 -13.39
C GLY A 93 12.38 -17.87 -11.98
N THR A 94 13.31 -17.56 -11.07
CA THR A 94 13.07 -17.25 -9.65
C THR A 94 12.62 -15.78 -9.46
N HIS A 95 11.71 -15.30 -10.30
CA HIS A 95 11.25 -13.91 -10.25
C HIS A 95 9.91 -13.77 -9.50
N TRP A 96 9.79 -12.66 -8.78
CA TRP A 96 8.54 -12.25 -8.15
C TRP A 96 7.57 -11.69 -9.19
N ASP A 97 6.29 -12.00 -9.02
CA ASP A 97 5.24 -11.47 -9.88
C ASP A 97 5.01 -9.98 -9.59
N SER A 98 5.23 -9.13 -10.59
CA SER A 98 5.07 -7.68 -10.46
C SER A 98 3.61 -7.22 -10.48
N LEU A 99 2.69 -8.01 -11.04
CA LEU A 99 1.26 -7.67 -11.12
C LEU A 99 0.55 -7.98 -9.81
N TRP A 100 0.98 -9.03 -9.11
CA TRP A 100 0.29 -9.53 -7.93
C TRP A 100 0.06 -8.47 -6.82
N PRO A 101 1.06 -7.69 -6.35
CA PRO A 101 0.82 -6.68 -5.31
C PRO A 101 -0.27 -5.67 -5.69
N SER A 102 -0.27 -5.21 -6.94
CA SER A 102 -1.27 -4.26 -7.44
C SER A 102 -2.69 -4.85 -7.50
N CYS A 103 -2.81 -6.16 -7.76
CA CYS A 103 -4.10 -6.85 -7.78
C CYS A 103 -4.67 -7.01 -6.37
N VAL A 104 -3.81 -7.30 -5.38
CA VAL A 104 -4.22 -7.36 -3.97
C VAL A 104 -4.71 -5.99 -3.50
N GLN A 105 -3.96 -4.92 -3.79
CA GLN A 105 -4.40 -3.57 -3.40
C GLN A 105 -5.72 -3.18 -4.07
N SER A 106 -5.87 -3.42 -5.38
CA SER A 106 -7.13 -3.17 -6.09
C SER A 106 -8.30 -3.97 -5.50
N ALA A 107 -8.06 -5.19 -5.01
CA ALA A 107 -9.08 -6.01 -4.35
C ALA A 107 -9.51 -5.43 -3.00
N VAL A 108 -8.56 -4.95 -2.19
CA VAL A 108 -8.84 -4.25 -0.93
C VAL A 108 -9.70 -3.00 -1.18
N ASP A 109 -9.32 -2.19 -2.18
CA ASP A 109 -10.03 -0.96 -2.53
C ASP A 109 -11.46 -1.25 -3.01
N GLN A 110 -11.66 -2.28 -3.84
CA GLN A 110 -12.97 -2.67 -4.36
C GLN A 110 -13.91 -3.25 -3.29
N LEU A 111 -13.37 -3.96 -2.31
CA LEU A 111 -14.16 -4.53 -1.20
C LEU A 111 -14.35 -3.52 -0.06
N ALA A 112 -13.68 -2.36 -0.11
CA ALA A 112 -13.68 -1.34 0.93
C ALA A 112 -13.33 -1.89 2.34
N ILE A 113 -12.47 -2.92 2.40
CA ILE A 113 -12.06 -3.56 3.65
C ILE A 113 -10.91 -2.76 4.25
N LYS A 114 -10.99 -2.47 5.56
CA LYS A 114 -9.88 -1.85 6.29
C LYS A 114 -8.79 -2.89 6.54
N THR A 115 -7.57 -2.59 6.11
CA THR A 115 -6.43 -3.49 6.26
C THR A 115 -5.18 -2.74 6.70
N ILE A 116 -4.22 -3.47 7.28
CA ILE A 116 -2.88 -2.94 7.57
C ILE A 116 -1.81 -3.64 6.73
N GLY A 117 -0.83 -2.90 6.23
CA GLY A 117 0.32 -3.46 5.50
C GLY A 117 1.50 -3.70 6.43
N VAL A 118 1.98 -4.93 6.55
CA VAL A 118 3.18 -5.29 7.35
C VAL A 118 4.04 -6.28 6.57
N ASN A 119 5.32 -5.96 6.37
CA ASN A 119 6.33 -6.85 5.77
C ASN A 119 5.86 -7.66 4.55
N SER A 120 5.43 -6.96 3.49
CA SER A 120 4.93 -7.57 2.24
C SER A 120 3.72 -8.51 2.43
N ARG A 121 2.91 -8.22 3.44
CA ARG A 121 1.61 -8.85 3.69
C ARG A 121 0.60 -7.77 4.02
N ILE A 122 -0.66 -8.04 3.71
CA ILE A 122 -1.81 -7.22 4.11
C ILE A 122 -2.61 -8.03 5.11
N TYR A 123 -2.91 -7.46 6.27
CA TYR A 123 -3.67 -8.12 7.32
C TYR A 123 -5.10 -7.56 7.39
N ALA A 124 -6.07 -8.48 7.45
CA ALA A 124 -7.49 -8.21 7.66
C ALA A 124 -7.92 -8.61 9.08
N LYS A 125 -9.10 -8.13 9.50
CA LYS A 125 -9.62 -8.41 10.85
C LYS A 125 -10.19 -9.82 10.96
N THR A 126 -10.86 -10.26 9.91
CA THR A 126 -11.53 -11.57 9.87
C THR A 126 -10.95 -12.47 8.77
N GLU A 127 -11.09 -13.77 8.95
CA GLU A 127 -10.66 -14.77 7.96
C GLU A 127 -11.47 -14.65 6.67
N ALA A 128 -12.78 -14.41 6.78
CA ALA A 128 -13.68 -14.23 5.65
C ALA A 128 -13.26 -13.03 4.77
N GLU A 129 -12.85 -11.91 5.39
CA GLU A 129 -12.30 -10.76 4.66
C GLU A 129 -10.99 -11.12 3.94
N ALA A 130 -10.07 -11.83 4.60
CA ALA A 130 -8.80 -12.22 4.00
C ALA A 130 -8.99 -13.14 2.78
N GLU A 131 -9.88 -14.14 2.88
CA GLU A 131 -10.20 -15.02 1.76
C GLU A 131 -10.98 -14.29 0.65
N ALA A 132 -11.87 -13.35 0.98
CA ALA A 132 -12.53 -12.51 -0.01
C ALA A 132 -11.54 -11.64 -0.81
N ILE A 133 -10.57 -11.02 -0.11
CA ILE A 133 -9.49 -10.24 -0.75
C ILE A 133 -8.68 -11.14 -1.67
N LYS A 134 -8.29 -12.32 -1.21
CA LYS A 134 -7.49 -13.28 -1.98
C LYS A 134 -8.23 -13.78 -3.22
N ALA A 135 -9.49 -14.18 -3.09
CA ALA A 135 -10.32 -14.64 -4.20
C ALA A 135 -10.49 -13.52 -5.25
N ARG A 136 -10.75 -12.28 -4.81
CA ARG A 136 -10.90 -11.13 -5.71
C ARG A 136 -9.57 -10.78 -6.39
N ALA A 137 -8.46 -10.79 -5.66
CA ALA A 137 -7.13 -10.54 -6.20
C ALA A 137 -6.74 -11.57 -7.27
N GLU A 138 -7.10 -12.84 -7.08
CA GLU A 138 -6.88 -13.89 -8.08
C GLU A 138 -7.69 -13.68 -9.35
N ALA A 139 -8.95 -13.25 -9.24
CA ALA A 139 -9.78 -12.92 -10.40
C ALA A 139 -9.18 -11.75 -11.20
N LEU A 140 -8.78 -10.67 -10.51
CA LEU A 140 -8.12 -9.52 -11.14
C LEU A 140 -6.79 -9.90 -11.78
N TYR A 141 -6.00 -10.75 -11.11
CA TYR A 141 -4.73 -11.24 -11.63
C TYR A 141 -4.92 -12.02 -12.94
N LYS A 142 -5.89 -12.95 -12.98
CA LYS A 142 -6.19 -13.73 -14.20
C LYS A 142 -6.59 -12.81 -15.35
N ALA A 143 -7.44 -11.81 -15.09
CA ALA A 143 -7.86 -10.84 -16.10
C ALA A 143 -6.67 -10.03 -16.66
N ARG A 144 -5.84 -9.45 -15.79
CA ARG A 144 -4.65 -8.68 -16.21
C ARG A 144 -3.60 -9.55 -16.89
N LEU A 145 -3.47 -10.81 -16.49
CA LEU A 145 -2.55 -11.75 -17.12
C LEU A 145 -2.99 -12.06 -18.57
N ALA A 146 -4.28 -12.30 -18.78
CA ALA A 146 -4.83 -12.53 -20.12
C ALA A 146 -4.61 -11.32 -21.04
N GLU A 147 -4.92 -10.11 -20.56
CA GLU A 147 -4.66 -8.86 -21.28
C GLU A 147 -3.18 -8.71 -21.65
N ARG A 148 -2.27 -8.98 -20.70
CA ARG A 148 -0.82 -8.89 -20.95
C ARG A 148 -0.37 -9.90 -22.00
N LEU A 149 -0.88 -11.13 -21.98
CA LEU A 149 -0.54 -12.16 -22.96
C LEU A 149 -1.05 -11.78 -24.36
N GLU A 150 -2.26 -11.23 -24.45
CA GLU A 150 -2.81 -10.73 -25.71
C GLU A 150 -1.96 -9.59 -26.30
N LEU A 151 -1.54 -8.64 -25.47
CA LEU A 151 -0.65 -7.55 -25.89
C LEU A 151 0.71 -8.05 -26.38
N LEU A 152 1.27 -9.08 -25.74
CA LEU A 152 2.51 -9.70 -26.17
C LEU A 152 2.33 -10.41 -27.53
N ALA A 153 1.24 -11.15 -27.71
CA ALA A 153 0.92 -11.80 -28.99
C ALA A 153 0.80 -10.77 -30.13
N LYS A 154 0.09 -9.66 -29.89
CA LYS A 154 -0.04 -8.54 -30.85
C LYS A 154 1.30 -7.88 -31.19
N ARG A 155 2.27 -7.84 -30.27
CA ARG A 155 3.61 -7.31 -30.53
C ARG A 155 4.44 -8.25 -31.39
N HIS A 156 4.29 -9.56 -31.21
CA HIS A 156 5.00 -10.55 -32.01
C HIS A 156 4.49 -10.64 -33.44
N SER A 157 3.18 -10.46 -33.69
CA SER A 157 2.61 -10.53 -35.04
C SER A 157 2.95 -9.34 -35.95
N ARG A 158 3.57 -8.28 -35.42
CA ARG A 158 3.97 -7.08 -36.17
C ARG A 158 5.44 -7.09 -36.60
N ARG A 159 6.20 -8.11 -36.22
CA ARG A 159 7.58 -8.32 -36.64
C ARG A 159 7.60 -9.35 -37.75
#